data_AF-A0A8D8GFG5-F1
#
_entry.id   AF-A0A8D8GFG5-F1
#
_cell.length_a   1.000
_cell.length_b   1.000
_cell.length_c   1.000
_cell.angle_alpha   90.00
_cell.angle_beta   90.00
_cell.angle_gamma   90.00
#
_symmetry.space_group_name_H-M   'P 1'
#
loop_
_entity.id
_entity.type
_entity.pdbx_description
1 polymer ?
#
loop_
_entity_poly.entity_id
_entity_poly.type
_entity_poly.pdbx_seq_one_letter_code
_entity_poly.pdbx_strand_id
1 'polypeptide(L)'
;MVKYFDKRAKCDFAPVDYCANAVLVSGFDAVEKRLGGKDRCIPVYNHHSNKANNTYGELASWLGDSRTGVWERFVWKYCWFSTSYIWLMYVTVILAGIKDKIAVWRAGNNPIKKFYYRWSAYWFMGYSQMTGCVAFRSWKSVSNNLERAQRYLSERDRQMFYFDLDEINFQEYIRCHVDGVIQYLAAKKQNISTN
;
A
#
# COMPACT_ATOMS: atom_id res chain seq x y z
N MET A 1 17.01 2.43 -5.87
CA MET A 1 16.59 1.90 -4.56
C MET A 1 16.05 0.50 -4.79
N VAL A 2 16.46 -0.49 -4.00
CA VAL A 2 16.05 -1.89 -4.17
C VAL A 2 14.79 -2.14 -3.35
N LYS A 3 13.79 -2.81 -3.92
CA LYS A 3 12.54 -3.23 -3.23
C LYS A 3 12.59 -4.73 -2.97
N TYR A 4 12.34 -5.17 -1.74
CA TYR A 4 12.32 -6.58 -1.40
C TYR A 4 10.87 -7.11 -1.38
N PHE A 5 10.40 -7.59 -2.53
CA PHE A 5 9.12 -8.27 -2.71
C PHE A 5 9.12 -9.13 -3.98
N ASP A 6 8.22 -10.11 -4.06
CA ASP A 6 8.00 -10.84 -5.30
C ASP A 6 7.04 -10.07 -6.21
N LYS A 7 7.55 -9.61 -7.36
CA LYS A 7 6.75 -8.88 -8.34
C LYS A 7 5.60 -9.70 -8.93
N ARG A 8 5.67 -11.04 -8.86
CA ARG A 8 4.66 -11.96 -9.38
C ARG A 8 3.64 -12.38 -8.33
N ALA A 9 3.90 -12.10 -7.05
CA ALA A 9 2.93 -12.37 -6.01
C ALA A 9 1.69 -11.50 -6.25
N LYS A 10 0.52 -12.13 -6.13
CA LYS A 10 -0.76 -11.44 -6.19
C LYS A 10 -0.86 -10.49 -5.02
N CYS A 11 -1.44 -9.33 -5.26
CA CYS A 11 -1.69 -8.37 -4.22
C CYS A 11 -3.15 -7.95 -4.17
N ASP A 12 -3.75 -8.22 -3.02
CA ASP A 12 -5.07 -7.73 -2.66
C ASP A 12 -4.91 -6.41 -1.90
N PHE A 13 -5.40 -5.34 -2.51
CA PHE A 13 -5.52 -4.03 -1.86
C PHE A 13 -6.98 -3.65 -1.79
N ALA A 14 -7.34 -2.99 -0.70
CA ALA A 14 -8.65 -2.41 -0.52
C ALA A 14 -8.48 -0.94 -0.10
N PRO A 15 -9.23 -0.01 -0.71
CA PRO A 15 -9.36 1.34 -0.19
C PRO A 15 -9.78 1.32 1.28
N VAL A 16 -9.24 2.25 2.09
CA VAL A 16 -9.47 2.27 3.54
C VAL A 16 -10.94 2.48 3.88
N ASP A 17 -11.62 3.33 3.12
CA ASP A 17 -13.06 3.56 3.17
C ASP A 17 -13.86 2.30 2.85
N TYR A 18 -13.42 1.50 1.88
CA TYR A 18 -14.07 0.24 1.54
C TYR A 18 -13.89 -0.78 2.67
N CYS A 19 -12.71 -0.82 3.29
CA CYS A 19 -12.46 -1.63 4.49
C CYS A 19 -13.39 -1.22 5.65
N ALA A 20 -13.57 0.09 5.86
CA ALA A 20 -14.46 0.60 6.91
C ALA A 20 -15.92 0.16 6.66
N ASN A 21 -16.40 0.29 5.42
CA ASN A 21 -17.74 -0.16 5.05
C ASN A 21 -17.88 -1.69 5.20
N ALA A 22 -16.88 -2.46 4.80
CA ALA A 22 -16.86 -3.91 4.97
C ALA A 22 -16.96 -4.31 6.45
N VAL A 23 -16.25 -3.61 7.34
CA VAL A 23 -16.33 -3.83 8.79
C VAL A 23 -17.73 -3.53 9.32
N LEU A 24 -18.32 -2.39 8.93
CA LEU A 24 -19.68 -2.02 9.35
C LEU A 24 -20.72 -3.07 8.92
N VAL A 25 -20.67 -3.50 7.66
CA VAL A 25 -21.59 -4.50 7.12
C VAL A 25 -21.36 -5.88 7.74
N SER A 26 -20.12 -6.26 8.02
CA SER A 26 -19.82 -7.50 8.74
C SER A 26 -20.37 -7.48 10.17
N GLY A 27 -20.30 -6.33 10.85
CA GLY A 27 -20.86 -6.15 12.19
C GLY A 27 -22.38 -6.25 12.21
N PHE A 28 -23.04 -5.59 11.24
CA PHE A 28 -24.48 -5.68 11.05
C PHE A 28 -24.94 -7.13 10.84
N ASP A 29 -24.35 -7.84 9.87
CA ASP A 29 -24.73 -9.23 9.56
C ASP A 29 -24.44 -10.19 10.74
N ALA A 30 -23.37 -9.96 11.50
CA ALA A 30 -23.06 -10.74 12.69
C ALA A 30 -24.10 -10.55 13.81
N VAL A 31 -24.61 -9.33 13.99
CA VAL A 31 -25.67 -9.03 14.98
C VAL A 31 -27.01 -9.62 14.55
N GLU A 32 -27.40 -9.46 13.28
CA GLU A 32 -28.64 -10.02 12.74
C GLU A 32 -28.70 -11.54 12.87
N LYS A 33 -27.58 -12.23 12.58
CA LYS A 33 -27.48 -13.69 12.76
C LYS A 33 -27.67 -14.12 14.21
N ARG A 34 -27.05 -13.39 15.15
CA ARG A 34 -27.21 -13.62 16.59
C ARG A 34 -28.65 -13.42 17.06
N LEU A 35 -29.30 -12.33 16.65
CA LEU A 35 -30.68 -12.04 17.01
C LEU A 35 -31.66 -13.03 16.40
N GLY A 36 -31.43 -13.45 15.15
CA GLY A 36 -32.24 -14.45 14.45
C GLY A 36 -32.06 -15.89 14.93
N GLY A 37 -31.28 -16.13 15.99
CA GLY A 37 -31.01 -17.47 16.54
C GLY A 37 -30.24 -18.40 15.58
N LYS A 38 -29.66 -17.85 14.51
CA LYS A 38 -28.92 -18.59 13.48
C LYS A 38 -27.43 -18.48 13.78
N ASP A 39 -26.89 -19.54 14.38
CA ASP A 39 -25.49 -19.75 14.74
C ASP A 39 -24.92 -18.92 15.91
N ARG A 40 -24.27 -19.63 16.85
CA ARG A 40 -23.41 -19.02 17.89
C ARG A 40 -22.01 -18.69 17.36
N CYS A 41 -21.59 -19.31 16.25
CA CYS A 41 -20.28 -19.11 15.66
C CYS A 41 -20.28 -17.90 14.73
N ILE A 42 -19.43 -16.91 14.99
CA ILE A 42 -19.28 -15.74 14.12
C ILE A 42 -18.50 -16.20 12.87
N PRO A 43 -19.05 -16.02 11.65
CA PRO A 43 -18.34 -16.39 10.44
C PRO A 43 -17.16 -15.45 10.17
N VAL A 44 -16.16 -15.92 9.43
CA VAL A 44 -15.04 -15.08 9.00
C VAL A 44 -15.42 -14.29 7.75
N TYR A 45 -15.31 -12.97 7.82
CA TYR A 45 -15.54 -12.05 6.71
C TYR A 45 -14.19 -11.63 6.15
N ASN A 46 -13.87 -12.10 4.94
CA ASN A 46 -12.66 -11.67 4.25
C ASN A 46 -13.05 -10.66 3.18
N HIS A 47 -12.36 -9.53 3.17
CA HIS A 47 -12.48 -8.53 2.12
C HIS A 47 -11.41 -8.79 1.08
N HIS A 48 -11.79 -9.46 -0.01
CA HIS A 48 -10.89 -9.75 -1.11
C HIS A 48 -11.62 -9.58 -2.45
N SER A 49 -10.85 -9.34 -3.50
CA SER A 49 -11.39 -9.28 -4.86
C SER A 49 -11.42 -10.69 -5.46
N ASN A 50 -12.51 -11.03 -6.13
CA ASN A 50 -12.66 -12.30 -6.84
C ASN A 50 -12.11 -12.23 -8.27
N LYS A 51 -12.13 -11.04 -8.88
CA LYS A 51 -11.71 -10.81 -10.26
C LYS A 51 -10.32 -10.19 -10.38
N ALA A 52 -9.92 -9.34 -9.44
CA ALA A 52 -8.63 -8.66 -9.52
C ALA A 52 -7.50 -9.68 -9.39
N ASN A 53 -6.63 -9.69 -10.39
CA ASN A 53 -5.44 -10.52 -10.42
C ASN A 53 -4.18 -9.66 -10.35
N ASN A 54 -4.28 -8.53 -9.66
CA ASN A 54 -3.24 -7.53 -9.57
C ASN A 54 -2.03 -8.12 -8.86
N THR A 55 -0.84 -7.72 -9.29
CA THR A 55 0.44 -8.15 -8.72
C THR A 55 1.15 -6.97 -8.04
N TYR A 56 2.07 -7.27 -7.12
CA TYR A 56 2.95 -6.23 -6.57
C TYR A 56 3.79 -5.53 -7.66
N GLY A 57 4.07 -6.24 -8.77
CA GLY A 57 4.71 -5.66 -9.95
C GLY A 57 3.86 -4.59 -10.62
N GLU A 58 2.58 -4.88 -10.85
CA GLU A 58 1.62 -3.94 -11.46
C GLU A 58 1.37 -2.72 -10.58
N LEU A 59 1.19 -2.92 -9.27
CA LEU A 59 1.10 -1.80 -8.34
C LEU A 59 2.33 -0.90 -8.43
N ALA A 60 3.53 -1.51 -8.45
CA ALA A 60 4.76 -0.76 -8.55
C ALA A 60 4.88 0.01 -9.87
N SER A 61 4.37 -0.51 -10.99
CA SER A 61 4.29 0.24 -12.25
C SER A 61 3.30 1.40 -12.15
N TRP A 62 2.09 1.18 -11.64
CA TRP A 62 1.07 2.24 -11.53
C TRP A 62 1.55 3.41 -10.67
N LEU A 63 2.22 3.13 -9.54
CA LEU A 63 2.85 4.17 -8.69
C LEU A 63 3.94 4.97 -9.43
N GLY A 64 4.58 4.37 -10.41
CA GLY A 64 5.59 5.01 -11.26
C GLY A 64 4.98 5.87 -12.36
N ASP A 65 4.00 5.30 -13.04
CA ASP A 65 3.30 5.96 -14.14
C ASP A 65 2.49 7.16 -13.65
N SER A 66 2.04 7.13 -12.39
CA SER A 66 1.38 8.25 -11.71
C SER A 66 2.29 9.45 -11.42
N ARG A 67 3.61 9.35 -11.68
CA ARG A 67 4.54 10.48 -11.50
C ARG A 67 4.45 11.45 -12.66
N THR A 68 4.41 12.75 -12.36
CA THR A 68 4.26 13.81 -13.36
C THR A 68 5.60 14.23 -13.98
N GLY A 69 6.69 14.18 -13.21
CA GLY A 69 8.03 14.56 -13.67
C GLY A 69 8.70 13.53 -14.57
N VAL A 70 9.31 13.98 -15.68
CA VAL A 70 10.06 13.11 -16.61
C VAL A 70 11.23 12.40 -15.90
N TRP A 71 11.99 13.15 -15.08
CA TRP A 71 13.07 12.59 -14.29
C TRP A 71 12.58 11.62 -13.21
N GLU A 72 11.45 11.90 -12.58
CA GLU A 72 10.86 11.02 -11.57
C GLU A 72 10.43 9.69 -12.19
N ARG A 73 9.78 9.73 -13.36
CA ARG A 73 9.43 8.54 -14.14
C ARG A 73 10.67 7.76 -14.55
N PHE A 74 11.73 8.44 -15.01
CA PHE A 74 12.99 7.79 -15.38
C PHE A 74 13.64 7.09 -14.18
N VAL A 75 13.79 7.80 -13.06
CA VAL A 75 14.37 7.24 -11.81
C VAL A 75 13.52 6.07 -11.31
N TRP A 76 12.19 6.17 -11.38
CA TRP A 76 11.30 5.09 -10.98
C TRP A 76 11.39 3.87 -11.90
N LYS A 77 11.47 4.08 -13.21
CA LYS A 77 11.51 2.98 -14.19
C LYS A 77 12.84 2.24 -14.19
N TYR A 78 13.96 2.97 -14.09
CA TYR A 78 15.30 2.41 -14.33
C TYR A 78 16.15 2.31 -13.07
N CYS A 79 15.97 3.20 -12.09
CA CYS A 79 16.74 3.15 -10.84
C CYS A 79 15.99 2.41 -9.73
N TRP A 80 14.82 1.85 -10.05
CA TRP A 80 13.97 1.09 -9.12
C TRP A 80 13.72 -0.32 -9.68
N PHE A 81 14.33 -1.33 -9.06
CA PHE A 81 14.06 -2.73 -9.38
C PHE A 81 13.67 -3.50 -8.12
N SER A 82 12.74 -4.43 -8.27
CA SER A 82 12.35 -5.37 -7.23
C SER A 82 13.25 -6.59 -7.25
N THR A 83 13.47 -7.17 -6.07
CA THR A 83 14.29 -8.36 -5.89
C THR A 83 13.68 -9.27 -4.85
N SER A 84 13.88 -10.58 -5.04
CA SER A 84 13.57 -11.62 -4.06
C SER A 84 14.75 -11.95 -3.15
N TYR A 85 15.88 -11.27 -3.32
CA TYR A 85 17.11 -11.56 -2.60
C TYR A 85 17.40 -10.51 -1.54
N ILE A 86 17.25 -10.88 -0.26
CA ILE A 86 17.41 -9.94 0.86
C ILE A 86 18.84 -9.37 0.93
N TRP A 87 19.85 -10.13 0.52
CA TRP A 87 21.26 -9.67 0.54
C TRP A 87 21.49 -8.40 -0.30
N LEU A 88 20.71 -8.19 -1.38
CA LEU A 88 20.79 -6.96 -2.17
C LEU A 88 20.33 -5.72 -1.38
N MET A 89 19.46 -5.88 -0.38
CA MET A 89 19.10 -4.79 0.54
C MET A 89 20.30 -4.41 1.41
N TYR A 90 21.05 -5.38 1.93
CA TYR A 90 22.26 -5.11 2.71
C TYR A 90 23.31 -4.38 1.87
N VAL A 91 23.46 -4.72 0.59
CA VAL A 91 24.32 -3.98 -0.33
C VAL A 91 23.87 -2.52 -0.45
N THR A 92 22.56 -2.25 -0.58
CA THR A 92 22.07 -0.86 -0.63
C THR A 92 22.37 -0.07 0.64
N VAL A 93 22.30 -0.72 1.81
CA VAL A 93 22.65 -0.12 3.10
C VAL A 93 24.15 0.22 3.17
N ILE A 94 25.01 -0.69 2.71
CA ILE A 94 26.46 -0.44 2.64
C ILE A 94 26.76 0.74 1.70
N LEU A 95 26.17 0.74 0.50
CA LEU A 95 26.33 1.83 -0.46
C LEU A 95 25.81 3.16 0.09
N ALA A 96 24.70 3.16 0.83
CA ALA A 96 24.18 4.35 1.51
C ALA A 96 25.14 4.85 2.60
N GLY A 97 25.80 3.96 3.34
CA GLY A 97 26.86 4.32 4.28
C GLY A 97 28.10 4.95 3.62
N ILE A 98 28.48 4.47 2.44
CA ILE A 98 29.55 5.10 1.64
C ILE A 98 29.12 6.50 1.19
N LYS A 99 27.87 6.67 0.75
CA LYS A 99 27.32 7.98 0.39
C LYS A 99 27.33 8.95 1.56
N ASP A 100 26.97 8.50 2.76
CA ASP A 100 27.05 9.33 3.97
C ASP A 100 28.48 9.80 4.24
N LYS A 101 29.47 8.90 4.14
CA LYS A 101 30.89 9.26 4.32
C LYS A 101 31.37 10.27 3.28
N ILE A 102 31.02 10.10 2.01
CA ILE A 102 31.36 11.05 0.94
C ILE A 102 30.67 12.40 1.18
N ALA A 103 29.41 12.39 1.60
CA ALA A 103 28.65 13.60 1.89
C ALA A 103 29.30 14.38 3.04
N VAL A 104 29.68 13.71 4.14
CA VAL A 104 30.41 14.33 5.26
C VAL A 104 31.77 14.85 4.82
N TRP A 105 32.52 14.08 4.02
CA TRP A 105 33.83 14.50 3.51
C TRP A 105 33.74 15.77 2.65
N ARG A 106 32.71 15.89 1.79
CA ARG A 106 32.51 17.08 0.94
C ARG A 106 31.89 18.27 1.66
N ALA A 107 30.99 18.04 2.61
CA ALA A 107 30.23 19.10 3.29
C ALA A 107 30.90 19.62 4.58
N GLY A 108 31.94 18.95 5.06
CA GLY A 108 32.56 19.26 6.35
C GLY A 108 31.61 18.99 7.52
N ASN A 109 31.78 19.73 8.62
CA ASN A 109 31.05 19.48 9.87
C ASN A 109 29.61 20.04 9.91
N ASN A 110 29.05 20.53 8.81
CA ASN A 110 27.72 21.17 8.82
C ASN A 110 26.59 20.12 8.99
N PRO A 111 25.89 20.07 10.13
CA PRO A 111 24.89 19.04 10.42
C PRO A 111 23.61 19.18 9.59
N ILE A 112 23.27 20.38 9.11
CA ILE A 112 22.06 20.64 8.30
C ILE A 112 22.18 19.97 6.91
N LYS A 113 23.40 19.71 6.45
CA LYS A 113 23.69 19.02 5.17
C LYS A 113 23.90 17.51 5.34
N LYS A 114 23.81 16.97 6.56
CA LYS A 114 23.95 15.53 6.81
C LYS A 114 22.66 14.83 6.44
N PHE A 115 22.54 14.44 5.17
CA PHE A 115 21.60 13.39 4.80
C PHE A 115 22.04 12.09 5.45
N TYR A 116 21.18 11.48 6.26
CA TYR A 116 21.39 10.15 6.80
C TYR A 116 20.85 9.10 5.81
N TYR A 117 21.53 8.93 4.67
CA TYR A 117 21.13 7.96 3.65
C TYR A 117 21.18 6.54 4.20
N ARG A 118 22.17 6.23 5.05
CA ARG A 118 22.26 4.92 5.70
C ARG A 118 21.07 4.67 6.62
N TRP A 119 20.66 5.65 7.42
CA TRP A 119 19.53 5.50 8.34
C TRP A 119 18.22 5.23 7.58
N SER A 120 17.95 6.01 6.53
CA SER A 120 16.76 5.79 5.69
C SER A 120 16.80 4.42 4.99
N ALA A 121 17.97 3.98 4.51
CA ALA A 121 18.14 2.65 3.93
C ALA A 121 17.90 1.52 4.95
N TYR A 122 18.39 1.67 6.20
CA TYR A 122 18.12 0.71 7.28
C TYR A 122 16.64 0.63 7.62
N TRP A 123 15.98 1.78 7.77
CA TRP A 123 14.55 1.84 8.05
C TRP A 123 13.74 1.15 6.94
N PHE A 124 14.07 1.45 5.68
CA PHE A 124 13.41 0.84 4.53
C PHE A 124 13.66 -0.68 4.43
N MET A 125 14.87 -1.15 4.77
CA MET A 125 15.19 -2.57 4.84
C MET A 125 14.36 -3.28 5.92
N GLY A 126 14.29 -2.71 7.13
CA GLY A 126 13.48 -3.25 8.23
C GLY A 126 12.00 -3.32 7.86
N TYR A 127 11.45 -2.25 7.27
CA TYR A 127 10.08 -2.24 6.74
C TYR A 127 9.85 -3.34 5.69
N SER A 128 10.79 -3.50 4.76
CA SER A 128 10.66 -4.51 3.69
C SER A 128 10.73 -5.94 4.23
N GLN A 129 11.54 -6.20 5.26
CA GLN A 129 11.59 -7.50 5.94
C GLN A 129 10.28 -7.80 6.66
N MET A 130 9.73 -6.81 7.39
CA MET A 130 8.47 -6.95 8.13
C MET A 130 7.29 -7.24 7.19
N THR A 131 7.24 -6.58 6.03
CA THR A 131 6.18 -6.77 5.03
C THR A 131 6.42 -7.99 4.14
N GLY A 132 7.59 -8.63 4.22
CA GLY A 132 7.96 -9.74 3.34
C GLY A 132 7.04 -10.97 3.45
N CYS A 133 6.46 -11.25 4.62
CA CYS A 133 5.52 -12.37 4.75
C CYS A 133 4.27 -12.19 3.88
N VAL A 134 3.84 -10.95 3.65
CA VAL A 134 2.72 -10.60 2.78
C VAL A 134 3.20 -10.43 1.35
N ALA A 135 4.29 -9.67 1.15
CA ALA A 135 4.76 -9.25 -0.18
C ALA A 135 5.41 -10.35 -1.03
N PHE A 136 5.62 -11.55 -0.47
CA PHE A 136 6.14 -12.72 -1.18
C PHE A 136 5.12 -13.84 -1.34
N ARG A 137 3.88 -13.65 -0.87
CA ARG A 137 2.86 -14.70 -0.87
C ARG A 137 1.60 -14.19 -1.55
N SER A 138 1.09 -14.99 -2.47
CA SER A 138 -0.27 -14.81 -2.98
C SER A 138 -1.23 -15.41 -1.96
N TRP A 139 -2.04 -14.56 -1.34
CA TRP A 139 -3.07 -15.01 -0.42
C TRP A 139 -4.31 -15.41 -1.22
N LYS A 140 -4.95 -16.51 -0.80
CA LYS A 140 -6.25 -16.92 -1.31
C LYS A 140 -7.22 -16.85 -0.15
N SER A 141 -8.18 -15.95 -0.25
CA SER A 141 -9.36 -15.98 0.60
C SER A 141 -10.48 -16.70 -0.14
N VAL A 142 -11.24 -17.51 0.59
CA VAL A 142 -12.43 -18.21 0.08
C VAL A 142 -13.59 -17.91 1.01
N SER A 143 -14.05 -16.66 1.05
CA SER A 143 -15.21 -16.28 1.87
C SER A 143 -16.16 -15.40 1.09
N ASN A 144 -17.36 -15.94 0.84
CA ASN A 144 -18.47 -15.22 0.23
C ASN A 144 -19.39 -14.59 1.29
N ASN A 145 -18.96 -14.56 2.56
CA ASN A 145 -19.78 -14.09 3.68
C ASN A 145 -20.05 -12.59 3.57
N LEU A 146 -19.03 -11.82 3.16
CA LEU A 146 -19.13 -10.37 3.04
C LEU A 146 -20.04 -9.98 1.85
N GLU A 147 -19.90 -10.64 0.71
CA GLU A 147 -20.80 -10.46 -0.44
C GLU A 147 -22.25 -10.83 -0.08
N ARG A 148 -22.43 -11.94 0.66
CA ARG A 148 -23.76 -12.35 1.14
C ARG A 148 -24.36 -11.32 2.09
N ALA A 149 -23.58 -10.80 3.03
CA ALA A 149 -24.01 -9.76 3.96
C ALA A 149 -24.48 -8.50 3.22
N GLN A 150 -23.75 -8.08 2.19
CA GLN A 150 -24.11 -6.94 1.36
C GLN A 150 -25.44 -7.13 0.61
N ARG A 151 -25.76 -8.36 0.17
CA ARG A 151 -27.03 -8.67 -0.50
C ARG A 151 -28.26 -8.59 0.42
N TYR A 152 -28.07 -8.66 1.73
CA TYR A 152 -29.17 -8.51 2.70
C TYR A 152 -29.49 -7.06 3.05
N LEU A 153 -28.64 -6.12 2.64
CA LEU A 153 -28.87 -4.69 2.86
C LEU A 153 -29.99 -4.17 1.95
N SER A 154 -30.67 -3.12 2.42
CA SER A 154 -31.58 -2.36 1.56
C SER A 154 -30.80 -1.70 0.42
N GLU A 155 -31.49 -1.32 -0.67
CA GLU A 155 -30.82 -0.67 -1.80
C GLU A 155 -30.09 0.61 -1.37
N ARG A 156 -30.72 1.39 -0.48
CA ARG A 156 -30.13 2.61 0.08
C ARG A 156 -28.86 2.31 0.87
N ASP A 157 -28.89 1.32 1.75
CA ASP A 157 -27.74 0.97 2.60
C ASP A 157 -26.61 0.36 1.76
N ARG A 158 -26.96 -0.41 0.73
CA ARG A 158 -25.99 -0.97 -0.22
C ARG A 158 -25.24 0.11 -0.98
N GLN A 159 -25.90 1.21 -1.34
CA GLN A 159 -25.26 2.36 -1.98
C GLN A 159 -24.42 3.17 -0.98
N MET A 160 -24.87 3.31 0.27
CA MET A 160 -24.15 4.04 1.31
C MET A 160 -22.89 3.29 1.77
N PHE A 161 -22.98 1.97 1.93
CA PHE A 161 -21.89 1.09 2.37
C PHE A 161 -21.38 0.25 1.21
N TYR A 162 -21.00 0.92 0.12
CA TYR A 162 -20.40 0.25 -1.03
C TYR A 162 -18.93 -0.09 -0.76
N PHE A 163 -18.48 -1.30 -1.11
CA PHE A 163 -17.10 -1.75 -0.93
C PHE A 163 -16.65 -2.87 -1.89
N ASP A 164 -17.29 -3.01 -3.06
CA ASP A 164 -16.91 -4.04 -4.02
C ASP A 164 -15.54 -3.73 -4.65
N LEU A 165 -14.58 -4.62 -4.44
CA LEU A 165 -13.21 -4.46 -4.94
C LEU A 165 -13.09 -4.82 -6.43
N ASP A 166 -14.04 -5.58 -6.98
CA ASP A 166 -14.00 -6.06 -8.37
C ASP A 166 -14.29 -4.95 -9.39
N GLU A 167 -14.96 -3.86 -8.98
CA GLU A 167 -15.31 -2.74 -9.86
C GLU A 167 -14.24 -1.64 -9.87
N ILE A 168 -13.22 -1.72 -9.01
CA ILE A 168 -12.19 -0.70 -8.89
C ILE A 168 -11.19 -0.80 -10.05
N ASN A 169 -11.06 0.29 -10.81
CA ASN A 169 -9.88 0.49 -11.67
C ASN A 169 -8.69 0.91 -10.79
N PHE A 170 -7.89 -0.06 -10.37
CA PHE A 170 -6.76 0.18 -9.47
C PHE A 170 -5.69 1.11 -10.06
N GLN A 171 -5.46 1.09 -11.37
CA GLN A 171 -4.51 2.00 -12.00
C GLN A 171 -4.94 3.46 -11.81
N GLU A 172 -6.21 3.75 -12.10
CA GLU A 172 -6.77 5.10 -11.94
C GLU A 172 -6.85 5.49 -10.46
N TYR A 173 -7.27 4.56 -9.59
CA TYR A 173 -7.30 4.79 -8.15
C TYR A 173 -5.91 5.18 -7.61
N ILE A 174 -4.86 4.46 -8.00
CA ILE A 174 -3.48 4.76 -7.57
C ILE A 174 -3.00 6.10 -8.12
N ARG A 175 -3.37 6.46 -9.36
CA ARG A 175 -3.08 7.77 -9.94
C ARG A 175 -3.68 8.90 -9.11
N CYS A 176 -4.98 8.83 -8.86
CA CYS A 176 -5.70 9.80 -8.05
C CYS A 176 -5.16 9.86 -6.61
N HIS A 177 -4.80 8.72 -6.02
CA HIS A 177 -4.19 8.65 -4.71
C HIS A 177 -2.85 9.40 -4.65
N VAL A 178 -1.96 9.18 -5.62
CA VAL A 178 -0.66 9.87 -5.70
C VAL A 178 -0.86 11.37 -5.88
N ASP A 179 -1.76 11.78 -6.76
CA ASP A 179 -2.10 13.20 -6.98
C ASP A 179 -2.62 13.85 -5.69
N GLY A 180 -3.52 13.18 -4.96
CA GLY A 180 -4.04 13.64 -3.69
C GLY A 180 -2.96 13.81 -2.61
N VAL A 181 -2.02 12.88 -2.51
CA VAL A 181 -0.87 12.98 -1.58
C VAL A 181 0.01 14.19 -1.94
N ILE A 182 0.29 14.41 -3.22
CA ILE A 182 1.09 15.56 -3.69
C ILE A 182 0.38 16.87 -3.32
N GLN A 183 -0.92 16.98 -3.60
CA GLN A 183 -1.72 18.16 -3.27
C GLN A 183 -1.75 18.42 -1.76
N TYR A 184 -1.97 17.39 -0.94
CA TYR A 184 -1.96 17.50 0.52
C TYR A 184 -0.62 18.02 1.05
N LEU A 185 0.49 17.46 0.55
CA LEU A 185 1.84 17.90 0.96
C LEU A 185 2.13 19.35 0.52
N ALA A 186 1.67 19.75 -0.67
CA ALA A 186 1.80 21.12 -1.14
C ALA A 186 1.02 22.11 -0.26
N ALA A 187 -0.24 21.80 0.07
CA ALA A 187 -1.07 22.60 0.97
C ALA A 187 -0.47 22.68 2.38
N LYS A 188 0.03 21.56 2.92
CA LYS A 188 0.69 21.53 4.23
C LYS A 188 1.94 22.40 4.26
N LYS A 189 2.73 22.42 3.19
CA LYS A 189 3.91 23.28 3.07
C LYS A 189 3.55 24.76 3.09
N GLN A 190 2.48 25.15 2.38
CA GLN A 190 1.99 26.53 2.37
C GLN A 190 1.55 26.99 3.77
N ASN A 191 0.79 26.15 4.48
CA ASN A 191 0.34 26.46 5.84
C ASN A 191 1.47 26.60 6.87
N ILE A 192 2.59 25.90 6.66
CA ILE A 192 3.79 26.02 7.50
C ILE A 192 4.56 27.32 7.19
N SER A 193 4.52 27.81 5.95
CA SER A 193 5.20 29.06 5.56
C SER A 193 4.45 30.34 5.93
N THR A 194 3.14 30.24 6.25
CA THR A 194 2.30 31.38 6.66
C THR A 194 2.18 31.54 8.18
N ASN A 195 2.75 30.62 8.97
CA ASN A 195 2.86 30.71 10.43
C ASN A 195 4.32 30.90 10.84
#